data_AF-A0A2T2UR45-F1
#
_entry.id   AF-A0A2T2UR45-F1
#
_cell.length_a   1.000
_cell.length_b   1.000
_cell.length_c   1.000
_cell.angle_alpha   90.00
_cell.angle_beta   90.00
_cell.angle_gamma   90.00
#
_symmetry.space_group_name_H-M   'P 1'
#
loop_
_entity.id
_entity.type
_entity.pdbx_description
1 polymer ?
#
loop_
_entity_poly.entity_id
_entity_poly.type
_entity_poly.pdbx_seq_one_letter_code
_entity_poly.pdbx_strand_id
1 'polypeptide(L)'
;MPNPIKEVLLGRGWAGQTLSRAETVERLNPVLLQFLKLNHNYRYVIRTHSDNAVTEALKRVQKTARTDVGKLSETILSCGGSPENGTDLEPEDFTLGPDDLAMLSQLEDLETELNEALVHERQEHEHQMRTRGILEALTSNSDERLTLLGDLINRAQNG
;
A
#
# COMPACT_ATOMS: atom_id res chain seq x y z
N MET A 1 26.78 40.51 -9.94
CA MET A 1 25.60 40.06 -10.71
C MET A 1 25.50 38.55 -10.58
N PRO A 2 24.34 38.00 -10.19
CA PRO A 2 24.16 36.56 -10.13
C PRO A 2 24.32 35.97 -11.53
N ASN A 3 25.00 34.83 -11.64
CA ASN A 3 25.35 34.21 -12.91
C ASN A 3 24.11 33.46 -13.46
N PRO A 4 23.56 33.82 -14.63
CA PRO A 4 22.34 33.22 -15.18
C PRO A 4 22.48 31.71 -15.45
N ILE A 5 23.71 31.18 -15.57
CA ILE A 5 23.97 29.74 -15.70
C ILE A 5 23.68 29.01 -14.38
N LYS A 6 23.91 29.65 -13.22
CA LYS A 6 23.59 29.06 -11.91
C LYS A 6 22.09 29.00 -11.68
N GLU A 7 21.32 29.98 -12.16
CA GLU A 7 19.85 29.96 -12.08
C GLU A 7 19.23 28.92 -13.03
N VAL A 8 19.80 28.69 -14.21
CA VAL A 8 19.36 27.60 -15.11
C VAL A 8 19.72 26.21 -14.58
N LEU A 9 20.79 26.07 -13.81
CA LEU A 9 21.14 24.83 -13.11
C LEU A 9 20.29 24.60 -11.84
N LEU A 10 19.92 25.66 -11.12
CA LEU A 10 19.04 25.59 -9.95
C LEU A 10 17.55 25.53 -10.33
N GLY A 11 17.19 25.95 -11.55
CA GLY A 11 15.83 25.94 -12.10
C GLY A 11 15.44 24.66 -12.86
N ARG A 12 16.29 23.62 -12.84
CA ARG A 12 16.00 22.28 -13.39
C ARG A 12 15.71 21.24 -12.30
N GLY A 13 15.10 21.65 -11.19
CA GLY A 13 14.86 20.84 -10.00
C GLY A 13 13.91 19.63 -10.14
N TRP A 14 13.68 19.10 -11.34
CA TRP A 14 12.76 17.98 -11.57
C TRP A 14 13.20 17.01 -12.69
N ALA A 15 14.43 17.13 -13.21
CA ALA A 15 14.96 16.24 -14.23
C ALA A 15 16.22 15.52 -13.71
N GLY A 16 16.04 14.34 -13.10
CA GLY A 16 17.12 13.35 -12.95
C GLY A 16 17.87 13.30 -11.61
N GLN A 17 17.36 13.90 -10.53
CA GLN A 17 17.86 13.58 -9.19
C GLN A 17 16.94 12.57 -8.51
N THR A 18 17.48 11.38 -8.27
CA THR A 18 16.87 10.39 -7.38
C THR A 18 16.63 11.02 -6.01
N LEU A 19 15.48 10.71 -5.39
CA LEU A 19 15.14 11.15 -4.05
C LEU A 19 16.28 10.85 -3.06
N SER A 20 16.50 11.78 -2.14
CA SER A 20 17.34 11.53 -0.97
C SER A 20 16.71 10.46 -0.08
N ARG A 21 17.54 9.87 0.79
CA ARG A 21 17.04 8.89 1.77
C ARG A 21 15.97 9.46 2.69
N ALA A 22 16.10 10.72 3.09
CA ALA A 22 15.13 11.39 3.96
C ALA A 22 13.78 11.56 3.24
N GLU A 23 13.80 12.03 1.99
CA GLU A 23 12.59 12.15 1.18
C GLU A 23 11.92 10.78 0.95
N THR A 24 12.70 9.72 0.68
CA THR A 24 12.13 8.36 0.58
C THR A 24 11.43 7.94 1.89
N VAL A 25 12.00 8.23 3.05
CA VAL A 25 11.37 7.91 4.35
C VAL A 25 10.07 8.68 4.53
N GLU A 26 10.10 10.00 4.32
CA GLU A 26 8.93 10.88 4.49
C GLU A 26 7.75 10.44 3.61
N ARG A 27 8.05 9.95 2.40
CA ARG A 27 7.03 9.53 1.44
C ARG A 27 6.51 8.11 1.67
N LEU A 28 7.37 7.18 2.05
CA LEU A 28 6.96 5.77 2.22
C LEU A 28 6.25 5.50 3.55
N ASN A 29 6.47 6.31 4.59
CA ASN A 29 5.81 6.12 5.88
C ASN A 29 4.27 6.22 5.81
N PRO A 30 3.67 7.22 5.14
CA PRO A 30 2.22 7.26 4.93
C PRO A 30 1.67 6.03 4.20
N VAL A 31 2.37 5.56 3.16
CA VAL A 31 1.99 4.34 2.41
C VAL A 31 2.07 3.12 3.31
N LEU A 32 3.11 3.02 4.16
CA LEU A 32 3.23 1.93 5.14
C LEU A 32 2.08 1.94 6.14
N LEU A 33 1.71 3.10 6.67
CA LEU A 33 0.58 3.23 7.60
C LEU A 33 -0.74 2.81 6.95
N GLN A 34 -0.99 3.23 5.70
CA GLN A 34 -2.16 2.79 4.94
C GLN A 34 -2.18 1.27 4.78
N PHE A 35 -1.02 0.67 4.46
CA PHE A 35 -0.91 -0.77 4.28
C PHE A 35 -1.08 -1.56 5.59
N LEU A 36 -0.62 -1.02 6.72
CA LEU A 36 -0.87 -1.58 8.04
C LEU A 36 -2.39 -1.59 8.32
N LYS A 37 -3.07 -0.46 8.15
CA LYS A 37 -4.52 -0.35 8.32
C LYS A 37 -5.29 -1.32 7.41
N LEU A 38 -4.88 -1.45 6.15
CA LEU A 38 -5.48 -2.41 5.22
C LEU A 38 -5.33 -3.86 5.71
N ASN A 39 -4.18 -4.23 6.26
CA ASN A 39 -4.00 -5.57 6.85
C ASN A 39 -4.95 -5.80 8.04
N HIS A 40 -5.25 -4.79 8.85
CA HIS A 40 -6.25 -4.88 9.91
C HIS A 40 -7.68 -5.06 9.34
N ASN A 41 -8.04 -4.34 8.28
CA ASN A 41 -9.30 -4.52 7.57
C ASN A 41 -9.45 -5.94 7.00
N TYR A 42 -8.40 -6.51 6.39
CA TYR A 42 -8.40 -7.92 5.99
C TYR A 42 -8.66 -8.85 7.19
N ARG A 43 -8.04 -8.60 8.35
CA ARG A 43 -8.27 -9.42 9.55
C ARG A 43 -9.70 -9.31 10.06
N TYR A 44 -10.30 -8.14 9.97
CA TYR A 44 -11.71 -7.95 10.34
C TYR A 44 -12.60 -8.82 9.46
N VAL A 45 -12.53 -8.69 8.13
CA VAL A 45 -13.37 -9.47 7.20
C VAL A 45 -13.14 -10.97 7.39
N ILE A 46 -11.89 -11.42 7.54
CA ILE A 46 -11.58 -12.83 7.80
C ILE A 46 -12.23 -13.38 9.08
N ARG A 47 -12.45 -12.53 10.10
CA ARG A 47 -13.05 -12.92 11.38
C ARG A 47 -14.58 -12.89 11.37
N THR A 48 -15.18 -12.04 10.55
CA THR A 48 -16.63 -11.73 10.62
C THR A 48 -17.42 -12.29 9.45
N HIS A 49 -16.81 -12.47 8.27
CA HIS A 49 -17.48 -12.93 7.07
C HIS A 49 -18.02 -14.36 7.25
N SER A 50 -19.26 -14.61 6.80
CA SER A 50 -19.96 -15.88 7.09
C SER A 50 -19.48 -17.06 6.23
N ASP A 51 -19.06 -16.80 4.98
CA ASP A 51 -18.56 -17.82 4.07
C ASP A 51 -17.09 -18.21 4.35
N ASN A 52 -16.88 -19.46 4.78
CA ASN A 52 -15.55 -20.02 5.03
C ASN A 52 -14.65 -20.00 3.77
N ALA A 53 -15.19 -20.32 2.59
CA ALA A 53 -14.40 -20.36 1.36
C ALA A 53 -13.82 -18.98 1.01
N VAL A 54 -14.60 -17.92 1.24
CA VAL A 54 -14.16 -16.53 1.11
C VAL A 54 -13.04 -16.25 2.12
N THR A 55 -13.25 -16.56 3.41
CA THR A 55 -12.22 -16.29 4.43
C THR A 55 -10.90 -17.03 4.16
N GLU A 56 -10.94 -18.27 3.66
CA GLU A 56 -9.73 -19.03 3.30
C GLU A 56 -9.00 -18.44 2.08
N ALA A 57 -9.74 -17.89 1.11
CA ALA A 57 -9.15 -17.16 0.00
C ALA A 57 -8.45 -15.88 0.49
N LEU A 58 -9.09 -15.10 1.35
CA LEU A 58 -8.53 -13.87 1.92
C LEU A 58 -7.29 -14.15 2.79
N LYS A 59 -7.29 -15.22 3.60
CA LYS A 59 -6.12 -15.63 4.40
C LYS A 59 -4.89 -15.91 3.54
N ARG A 60 -5.07 -16.52 2.37
CA ARG A 60 -3.96 -16.82 1.44
C ARG A 60 -3.26 -15.55 0.99
N VAL A 61 -4.02 -14.55 0.54
CA VAL A 61 -3.44 -13.29 0.06
C VAL A 61 -2.94 -12.37 1.16
N GLN A 62 -3.58 -12.41 2.34
CA GLN A 62 -3.13 -11.63 3.50
C GLN A 62 -1.72 -12.03 3.97
N LYS A 63 -1.29 -13.28 3.73
CA LYS A 63 0.09 -13.71 4.01
C LYS A 63 1.11 -12.90 3.18
N THR A 64 0.82 -12.67 1.91
CA THR A 64 1.65 -11.85 1.02
C THR A 64 1.59 -10.39 1.45
N ALA A 65 0.40 -9.85 1.72
CA ALA A 65 0.23 -8.47 2.19
C ALA A 65 1.06 -8.15 3.46
N ARG A 66 1.11 -9.06 4.43
CA ARG A 66 1.96 -8.90 5.62
C ARG A 66 3.46 -8.94 5.31
N THR A 67 3.85 -9.75 4.34
CA THR A 67 5.25 -9.79 3.88
C THR A 67 5.63 -8.48 3.21
N ASP A 68 4.72 -7.89 2.44
CA ASP A 68 4.93 -6.63 1.75
C ASP A 68 5.07 -5.43 2.70
N VAL A 69 4.30 -5.40 3.79
CA VAL A 69 4.52 -4.48 4.93
C VAL A 69 5.94 -4.58 5.46
N GLY A 70 6.47 -5.81 5.61
CA GLY A 70 7.85 -6.05 6.03
C GLY A 70 8.87 -5.46 5.06
N LYS A 71 8.71 -5.68 3.75
CA LYS A 71 9.60 -5.11 2.72
C LYS A 71 9.61 -3.58 2.75
N LEU A 72 8.45 -2.96 2.92
CA LEU A 72 8.34 -1.50 2.97
C LEU A 72 8.97 -0.94 4.25
N SER A 73 8.74 -1.58 5.40
CA SER A 73 9.38 -1.25 6.67
C SER A 73 10.90 -1.35 6.60
N GLU A 74 11.43 -2.44 6.02
CA GLU A 74 12.86 -2.63 5.80
C GLU A 74 13.47 -1.57 4.87
N THR A 75 12.70 -1.10 3.89
CA THR A 75 13.12 -0.02 2.99
C THR A 75 13.30 1.28 3.76
N ILE A 76 12.32 1.66 4.58
CA ILE A 76 12.39 2.85 5.44
C ILE A 76 13.57 2.78 6.41
N LEU A 77 13.76 1.62 7.06
CA LEU A 77 14.92 1.38 7.95
C LEU A 77 16.25 1.50 7.20
N SER A 78 16.34 0.94 5.99
CA SER A 78 17.56 1.00 5.16
C SER A 78 17.90 2.42 4.71
N CYS A 79 16.90 3.30 4.63
CA CYS A 79 17.08 4.72 4.39
C CYS A 79 17.44 5.51 5.67
N GLY A 80 17.49 4.86 6.83
CA GLY A 80 17.80 5.48 8.12
C GLY A 80 16.59 6.10 8.83
N GLY A 81 15.37 5.81 8.37
CA GLY A 81 14.13 6.27 8.99
C GLY A 81 13.63 5.31 10.07
N SER A 82 12.57 5.75 10.77
CA SER A 82 11.77 4.90 11.66
C SER A 82 10.45 4.58 10.97
N PRO A 83 10.15 3.30 10.67
CA PRO A 83 8.90 2.92 10.05
C PRO A 83 7.73 3.09 11.02
N GLU A 84 6.61 3.58 10.49
CA GLU A 84 5.33 3.49 11.17
C GLU A 84 5.04 2.03 11.56
N ASN A 85 4.63 1.81 12.81
CA ASN A 85 4.46 0.47 13.37
C ASN A 85 3.01 0.13 13.74
N GLY A 86 2.10 1.11 13.66
CA GLY A 86 0.68 0.94 13.95
C GLY A 86 0.38 0.55 15.40
N THR A 87 1.26 0.87 16.35
CA THR A 87 1.05 0.57 17.79
C THR A 87 -0.11 1.34 18.41
N ASP A 88 -0.60 2.36 17.70
CA ASP A 88 -1.78 3.16 18.01
C ASP A 88 -3.07 2.63 17.37
N LEU A 89 -3.00 1.56 16.56
CA LEU A 89 -4.14 1.01 15.84
C LEU A 89 -4.83 -0.08 16.67
N GLU A 90 -6.07 0.16 17.08
CA GLU A 90 -6.85 -0.84 17.81
C GLU A 90 -7.71 -1.67 16.85
N PRO A 91 -7.84 -2.99 17.04
CA PRO A 91 -8.65 -3.84 16.17
C PRO A 91 -10.12 -3.39 16.05
N GLU A 92 -10.62 -2.70 17.06
CA GLU A 92 -11.99 -2.18 17.15
C GLU A 92 -12.21 -0.96 16.22
N ASP A 93 -11.14 -0.28 15.81
CA ASP A 93 -11.21 0.85 14.87
C ASP A 93 -11.51 0.41 13.43
N PHE A 94 -11.47 -0.90 13.16
CA PHE A 94 -11.60 -1.48 11.83
C PHE A 94 -12.91 -2.25 11.73
N THR A 95 -13.96 -1.56 11.30
CA THR A 95 -15.25 -2.16 10.95
C THR A 95 -15.57 -1.84 9.50
N LEU A 96 -15.86 -2.87 8.71
CA LEU A 96 -16.31 -2.73 7.34
C LEU A 96 -17.73 -3.25 7.20
N GLY A 97 -18.58 -2.50 6.50
CA GLY A 97 -19.90 -2.91 6.02
C GLY A 97 -20.91 -3.43 7.06
N PRO A 98 -22.22 -3.32 6.78
CA PRO A 98 -23.23 -4.01 7.58
C PRO A 98 -23.39 -5.50 7.22
N ASP A 99 -22.93 -5.92 6.05
CA ASP A 99 -23.08 -7.28 5.52
C ASP A 99 -21.84 -7.75 4.76
N ASP A 100 -21.79 -9.05 4.44
CA ASP A 100 -20.66 -9.73 3.80
C ASP A 100 -20.27 -9.11 2.45
N LEU A 101 -21.25 -8.70 1.63
CA LEU A 101 -20.97 -8.09 0.34
C LEU A 101 -20.39 -6.68 0.53
N ALA A 102 -21.00 -5.88 1.40
CA ALA A 102 -20.51 -4.55 1.74
C ALA A 102 -19.10 -4.59 2.36
N MET A 103 -18.79 -5.61 3.17
CA MET A 103 -17.44 -5.85 3.69
C MET A 103 -16.42 -6.05 2.57
N LEU A 104 -16.74 -6.89 1.58
CA LEU A 104 -15.85 -7.16 0.45
C LEU A 104 -15.67 -5.93 -0.44
N SER A 105 -16.75 -5.20 -0.75
CA SER A 105 -16.67 -3.97 -1.56
C SER A 105 -15.84 -2.89 -0.89
N GLN A 106 -16.04 -2.64 0.42
CA GLN A 106 -15.21 -1.65 1.13
C GLN A 106 -13.75 -2.10 1.24
N LEU A 107 -13.48 -3.40 1.35
CA LEU A 107 -12.12 -3.92 1.33
C LEU A 107 -11.45 -3.74 -0.03
N GLU A 108 -12.21 -3.91 -1.13
CA GLU A 108 -11.77 -3.62 -2.49
C GLU A 108 -11.46 -2.13 -2.70
N ASP A 109 -12.31 -1.23 -2.20
CA ASP A 109 -12.07 0.22 -2.26
C ASP A 109 -10.74 0.58 -1.58
N LEU A 110 -10.52 0.08 -0.36
CA LEU A 110 -9.29 0.35 0.40
C LEU A 110 -8.04 -0.26 -0.25
N GLU A 111 -8.15 -1.44 -0.85
CA GLU A 111 -7.05 -2.04 -1.62
C GLU A 111 -6.77 -1.23 -2.90
N THR A 112 -7.81 -0.68 -3.54
CA THR A 112 -7.69 0.19 -4.72
C THR A 112 -6.97 1.47 -4.35
N GLU A 113 -7.34 2.12 -3.25
CA GLU A 113 -6.66 3.32 -2.74
C GLU A 113 -5.18 3.05 -2.45
N LEU A 114 -4.83 1.89 -1.88
CA LEU A 114 -3.43 1.51 -1.66
C LEU A 114 -2.71 1.29 -2.99
N ASN A 115 -3.33 0.59 -3.94
CA ASN A 115 -2.76 0.34 -5.25
C ASN A 115 -2.44 1.66 -5.97
N GLU A 116 -3.40 2.57 -6.01
CA GLU A 116 -3.25 3.90 -6.59
C GLU A 116 -2.12 4.68 -5.91
N ALA A 117 -2.01 4.63 -4.58
CA ALA A 117 -0.92 5.25 -3.85
C ALA A 117 0.45 4.65 -4.25
N LEU A 118 0.56 3.33 -4.40
CA LEU A 118 1.79 2.66 -4.84
C LEU A 118 2.15 3.02 -6.29
N VAL A 119 1.16 3.05 -7.17
CA VAL A 119 1.33 3.43 -8.59
C VAL A 119 1.79 4.87 -8.69
N HIS A 120 1.10 5.79 -8.00
CA HIS A 120 1.47 7.21 -7.93
C HIS A 120 2.90 7.37 -7.40
N GLU A 121 3.23 6.70 -6.30
CA GLU A 121 4.56 6.80 -5.69
C GLU A 121 5.67 6.30 -6.63
N ARG A 122 5.38 5.31 -7.47
CA ARG A 122 6.30 4.78 -8.46
C ARG A 122 6.45 5.67 -9.70
N GLN A 123 5.37 6.31 -10.13
CA GLN A 123 5.33 7.07 -11.40
C GLN A 123 5.77 8.52 -11.24
N GLU A 124 5.40 9.16 -10.12
CA GLU A 124 5.63 10.59 -9.90
C GLU A 124 6.94 10.89 -9.17
N HIS A 125 7.62 9.85 -8.65
CA HIS A 125 8.82 10.01 -7.85
C HIS A 125 9.96 9.08 -8.25
N GLU A 126 11.15 9.68 -8.45
CA GLU A 126 12.37 8.96 -8.79
C GLU A 126 13.04 8.38 -7.54
N HIS A 127 12.50 7.28 -7.03
CA HIS A 127 13.12 6.51 -5.96
C HIS A 127 14.42 5.81 -6.40
N GLN A 128 15.23 5.39 -5.43
CA GLN A 128 16.37 4.51 -5.71
C GLN A 128 15.91 3.22 -6.38
N MET A 129 16.73 2.66 -7.28
CA MET A 129 16.39 1.47 -8.08
C MET A 129 15.83 0.31 -7.25
N ARG A 130 16.41 0.04 -6.07
CA ARG A 130 15.92 -1.02 -5.16
C ARG A 130 14.51 -0.73 -4.66
N THR A 131 14.25 0.50 -4.21
CA THR A 131 12.94 0.94 -3.73
C THR A 131 11.90 0.88 -4.84
N ARG A 132 12.26 1.28 -6.07
CA ARG A 132 11.38 1.16 -7.25
C ARG A 132 10.97 -0.29 -7.51
N GLY A 133 11.92 -1.23 -7.45
CA GLY A 133 11.63 -2.65 -7.62
C GLY A 133 10.73 -3.20 -6.51
N ILE A 134 10.86 -2.69 -5.28
CA ILE A 134 9.96 -3.05 -4.16
C ILE A 134 8.56 -2.51 -4.43
N LEU A 135 8.41 -1.23 -4.80
CA LEU A 135 7.12 -0.62 -5.12
C LEU A 135 6.42 -1.36 -6.27
N GLU A 136 7.16 -1.71 -7.32
CA GLU A 136 6.63 -2.51 -8.44
C GLU A 136 6.12 -3.89 -7.99
N ALA A 137 6.88 -4.60 -7.16
CA ALA A 137 6.43 -5.89 -6.61
C ALA A 137 5.18 -5.74 -5.73
N LEU A 138 5.11 -4.66 -4.94
CA LEU A 138 3.97 -4.35 -4.08
C LEU A 138 2.71 -4.03 -4.91
N THR A 139 2.84 -3.23 -5.98
CA THR A 139 1.75 -2.96 -6.92
C THR A 139 1.25 -4.26 -7.56
N SER A 140 2.14 -5.10 -8.08
CA SER A 140 1.76 -6.38 -8.69
C SER A 140 1.01 -7.28 -7.71
N ASN A 141 1.48 -7.38 -6.46
CA ASN A 141 0.80 -8.16 -5.43
C ASN A 141 -0.56 -7.57 -5.04
N SER A 142 -0.72 -6.25 -5.14
CA SER A 142 -1.99 -5.55 -4.90
C SER A 142 -2.98 -5.80 -6.04
N ASP A 143 -2.53 -5.80 -7.29
CA ASP A 143 -3.37 -6.16 -8.46
C ASP A 143 -3.91 -7.59 -8.36
N GLU A 144 -3.10 -8.53 -7.87
CA GLU A 144 -3.56 -9.91 -7.59
C GLU A 144 -4.64 -9.95 -6.52
N ARG A 145 -4.54 -9.10 -5.48
CA ARG A 145 -5.56 -8.99 -4.43
C ARG A 145 -6.85 -8.36 -4.93
N LEU A 146 -6.76 -7.31 -5.74
CA LEU A 146 -7.92 -6.68 -6.38
C LEU A 146 -8.64 -7.66 -7.30
N THR A 147 -7.89 -8.41 -8.11
CA THR A 147 -8.47 -9.45 -8.97
C THR A 147 -9.25 -10.47 -8.14
N LEU A 148 -8.68 -10.95 -7.02
CA LEU A 148 -9.37 -11.87 -6.12
C LEU A 148 -10.63 -11.25 -5.50
N LEU A 149 -10.56 -10.01 -5.02
CA LEU A 149 -11.69 -9.31 -4.40
C LEU A 149 -12.84 -9.15 -5.41
N GLY A 150 -12.54 -8.69 -6.61
CA GLY A 150 -13.52 -8.58 -7.70
C GLY A 150 -14.19 -9.93 -8.02
N ASP A 151 -13.41 -11.02 -8.08
CA ASP A 151 -13.97 -12.37 -8.27
C ASP A 151 -14.89 -12.81 -7.13
N LEU A 152 -14.58 -12.45 -5.88
CA LEU A 152 -15.41 -12.78 -4.71
C LEU A 152 -16.70 -11.96 -4.69
N ILE A 153 -16.62 -10.67 -4.99
CA ILE A 153 -17.76 -9.75 -5.08
C ILE A 153 -18.71 -10.21 -6.19
N ASN A 154 -18.18 -10.48 -7.39
CA ASN A 154 -18.98 -10.96 -8.51
C ASN A 154 -19.71 -12.27 -8.19
N ARG A 155 -19.08 -13.18 -7.44
CA ARG A 155 -19.73 -14.41 -6.99
C ARG A 155 -20.83 -14.15 -5.97
N ALA A 156 -20.58 -13.25 -5.00
CA ALA A 156 -21.56 -12.89 -3.99
C ALA A 156 -22.78 -12.15 -4.56
N GLN A 157 -22.61 -11.39 -5.64
CA GLN A 157 -23.71 -10.68 -6.32
C GLN A 157 -24.59 -11.59 -7.19
N ASN A 158 -24.03 -12.69 -7.71
CA ASN A 158 -24.71 -13.59 -8.66
C ASN A 158 -25.18 -14.91 -8.03
N GLY A 159 -24.87 -15.16 -6.76
CA GLY A 159 -25.30 -16.32 -5.98
C GLY A 159 -26.57 -16.05 -5.20
#